data_AF-A0A7J2HRL8-F1
#
_entry.id   AF-A0A7J2HRL8-F1
#
_cell.length_a   1.000
_cell.length_b   1.000
_cell.length_c   1.000
_cell.angle_alpha   90.00
_cell.angle_beta   90.00
_cell.angle_gamma   90.00
#
_symmetry.space_group_name_H-M   'P 1'
#
loop_
_entity.id
_entity.type
_entity.pdbx_description
1 polymer ?
#
loop_
_entity_poly.entity_id
_entity_poly.type
_entity_poly.pdbx_seq_one_letter_code
_entity_poly.pdbx_strand_id
1 'polypeptide(L)'
;MSNAQSYADKYEKIVEYYQRYYVNAVGIVERKIRSYVERGYTREEAIEMLYTSIFEKFEYGYSRGASSMYNYSVAPNYAGKPSFLTILSYSYNAFTLNPLLAVPVLIRDSISYFQSAFIFFVLVFLINSLASLG
;
A
#
# COMPACT_ATOMS: atom_id res chain seq x y z
N MET A 1 5.51 20.40 32.24
CA MET A 1 6.02 20.27 30.86
C MET A 1 4.80 20.25 29.95
N SER A 2 4.78 21.15 28.97
CA SER A 2 3.60 21.48 28.16
C SER A 2 3.06 20.23 27.46
N ASN A 3 1.76 19.94 27.57
CA ASN A 3 1.08 18.84 26.88
C ASN A 3 1.42 18.76 25.38
N ALA A 4 1.65 19.92 24.74
CA ALA A 4 2.04 20.01 23.33
C ALA A 4 3.36 19.28 23.02
N GLN A 5 4.31 19.27 23.95
CA GLN A 5 5.60 18.60 23.79
C GLN A 5 5.43 17.08 23.81
N SER A 6 4.48 16.57 24.61
CA SER A 6 4.16 15.14 24.65
C SER A 6 3.50 14.63 23.36
N TYR A 7 2.63 15.44 22.73
CA TYR A 7 1.98 15.06 21.47
C TYR A 7 2.94 15.09 20.27
N ALA A 8 3.90 16.01 20.25
CA ALA A 8 4.94 16.06 19.23
C ALA A 8 5.80 14.79 19.25
N ASP A 9 6.23 14.35 20.44
CA ASP A 9 7.04 13.12 20.60
C ASP A 9 6.25 11.86 20.18
N LYS A 10 4.95 11.79 20.53
CA LYS A 10 4.06 10.69 20.09
C LYS A 10 3.91 10.69 18.57
N TYR A 11 3.74 11.86 17.96
CA TYR A 11 3.63 11.99 16.50
C TYR A 11 4.89 11.50 15.79
N GLU A 12 6.07 11.90 16.27
CA GLU A 12 7.35 11.49 15.68
C GLU A 12 7.52 9.97 15.72
N LYS A 13 7.24 9.33 16.86
CA LYS A 13 7.27 7.86 17.00
C LYS A 13 6.32 7.15 16.04
N ILE A 14 5.11 7.69 15.84
CA ILE A 14 4.16 7.14 14.88
C ILE A 14 4.74 7.24 13.45
N VAL A 15 5.32 8.38 13.08
CA VAL A 15 5.93 8.57 11.76
C VAL A 15 7.08 7.57 11.56
N GLU A 16 7.97 7.43 12.53
CA GLU A 16 9.09 6.48 12.48
C GLU A 16 8.59 5.03 12.28
N TYR A 17 7.52 4.64 12.98
CA TYR A 17 6.90 3.34 12.79
C TYR A 17 6.42 3.13 11.34
N TYR A 18 5.73 4.11 10.75
CA TYR A 18 5.25 4.01 9.38
C TYR A 18 6.37 4.12 8.33
N GLN A 19 7.48 4.81 8.62
CA GLN A 19 8.64 4.90 7.71
C GLN A 19 9.24 3.54 7.38
N ARG A 20 9.15 2.56 8.30
CA ARG A 20 9.64 1.19 8.07
C ARG A 20 8.85 0.45 7.00
N TYR A 21 7.61 0.85 6.75
CA TYR A 21 6.69 0.13 5.85
C TYR A 21 6.27 0.95 4.63
N TYR A 22 6.42 2.27 4.68
CA TYR A 22 5.89 3.17 3.64
C TYR A 22 6.84 4.33 3.34
N VAL A 23 7.04 4.58 2.04
CA VAL A 23 7.84 5.71 1.54
C VAL A 23 7.23 7.06 1.92
N ASN A 24 5.89 7.16 1.96
CA ASN A 24 5.17 8.37 2.37
C ASN A 24 4.51 8.19 3.75
N ALA A 25 5.34 7.97 4.77
CA ALA A 25 4.88 7.78 6.15
C ALA A 25 4.09 8.98 6.68
N VAL A 26 4.63 10.20 6.49
CA VAL A 26 3.99 11.44 6.96
C VAL A 26 2.58 11.60 6.37
N GLY A 27 2.43 11.38 5.05
CA GLY A 27 1.12 11.48 4.39
C GLY A 27 0.13 10.40 4.83
N ILE A 28 0.59 9.23 5.26
CA ILE A 28 -0.27 8.20 5.83
C ILE A 28 -0.71 8.59 7.25
N VAL A 29 0.21 9.09 8.06
CA VAL A 29 -0.07 9.53 9.44
C VAL A 29 -1.07 10.69 9.43
N GLU A 30 -0.85 11.73 8.61
CA GLU A 30 -1.77 12.86 8.49
C GLU A 30 -3.17 12.45 8.00
N ARG A 31 -3.25 11.47 7.10
CA ARG A 31 -4.54 10.95 6.62
C ARG A 31 -5.32 10.23 7.72
N LYS A 32 -4.61 9.47 8.56
CA LYS A 32 -5.22 8.79 9.72
C LYS A 32 -5.62 9.80 10.79
N ILE A 33 -4.80 10.80 11.08
CA ILE A 33 -5.16 11.89 11.99
C ILE A 33 -6.42 12.60 11.48
N ARG A 34 -6.45 12.93 10.18
CA ARG A 34 -7.62 13.57 9.54
C ARG A 34 -8.88 12.73 9.68
N SER A 35 -8.82 11.41 9.52
CA SER A 35 -10.01 10.57 9.67
C SER A 35 -10.55 10.50 11.10
N TYR A 36 -9.72 10.72 12.12
CA TYR A 36 -10.20 10.93 13.49
C TYR A 36 -10.79 12.33 13.67
N VAL A 37 -10.16 13.37 13.11
CA VAL A 37 -10.70 14.73 13.17
C VAL A 37 -12.07 14.85 12.50
N GLU A 38 -12.27 14.19 11.35
CA GLU A 38 -13.56 14.10 10.65
C GLU A 38 -14.66 13.43 11.49
N ARG A 39 -14.28 12.64 12.51
CA ARG A 39 -15.19 12.00 13.46
C ARG A 39 -15.43 12.84 14.72
N GLY A 40 -14.88 14.05 14.77
CA GLY A 40 -15.08 15.00 15.86
C GLY A 40 -14.01 14.99 16.94
N TYR A 41 -12.92 14.23 16.77
CA TYR A 41 -11.80 14.26 17.71
C TYR A 41 -10.90 15.48 17.48
N THR A 42 -10.26 15.96 18.55
CA THR A 42 -9.19 16.96 18.40
C THR A 42 -7.95 16.33 17.78
N ARG A 43 -7.04 17.15 17.26
CA ARG A 43 -5.81 16.65 16.62
C ARG A 43 -4.94 15.90 17.62
N GLU A 44 -4.89 16.38 18.86
CA GLU A 44 -4.15 15.82 19.98
C GLU A 44 -4.72 14.45 20.38
N GLU A 45 -6.04 14.35 20.53
CA GLU A 45 -6.72 13.07 20.79
C GLU A 45 -6.55 12.08 19.63
N ALA A 46 -6.56 12.56 18.39
CA ALA A 46 -6.31 11.74 17.21
C ALA A 46 -4.89 11.14 17.21
N ILE A 47 -3.89 11.93 17.61
CA ILE A 47 -2.50 11.47 17.76
C ILE A 47 -2.42 10.43 18.88
N GLU A 48 -3.08 10.67 20.00
CA GLU A 48 -3.13 9.75 21.13
C GLU A 48 -3.78 8.42 20.78
N MET A 49 -4.97 8.45 20.17
CA MET A 49 -5.68 7.28 19.68
C MET A 49 -4.85 6.49 18.66
N LEU A 50 -4.15 7.19 17.76
CA LEU A 50 -3.29 6.57 16.76
C LEU A 50 -2.06 5.92 17.40
N TYR A 51 -1.41 6.61 18.34
CA TYR A 51 -0.27 6.09 19.11
C TYR A 51 -0.66 4.80 19.84
N THR A 52 -1.74 4.86 20.62
CA THR A 52 -2.30 3.74 21.36
C THR A 52 -2.65 2.57 20.43
N SER A 53 -3.28 2.83 19.28
CA SER A 53 -3.64 1.74 18.35
C SER A 53 -2.44 0.95 17.79
N ILE A 54 -1.26 1.60 17.70
CA ILE A 54 -0.05 1.03 17.11
C ILE A 54 0.80 0.35 18.18
N PHE A 55 1.02 1.03 19.30
CA PHE A 55 1.96 0.61 20.34
C PHE A 55 1.29 -0.14 21.49
N GLU A 56 0.04 0.19 21.84
CA GLU A 56 -0.66 -0.49 22.94
C GLU A 56 -1.16 -1.90 22.52
N LYS A 57 -1.27 -2.17 21.22
CA LYS A 57 -1.54 -3.52 20.69
C LYS A 57 -0.38 -4.50 20.88
N PHE A 58 0.81 -4.03 21.26
CA PHE A 58 1.98 -4.86 21.50
C PHE A 58 2.24 -5.16 22.98
N GLU A 59 1.57 -4.49 23.94
CA GLU A 59 2.03 -4.55 25.34
C GLU A 59 1.09 -5.26 26.32
N TYR A 60 -0.24 -5.25 26.21
CA TYR A 60 -1.07 -6.04 27.14
C TYR A 60 -2.39 -6.54 26.52
N GLY A 61 -2.65 -7.84 26.67
CA GLY A 61 -3.95 -8.44 26.38
C GLY A 61 -5.02 -8.07 27.42
N TYR A 62 -6.26 -7.93 26.93
CA TYR A 62 -7.57 -7.82 27.61
C TYR A 62 -8.18 -6.43 27.94
N SER A 63 -9.16 -6.07 27.08
CA SER A 63 -10.58 -5.78 27.36
C SER A 63 -11.00 -4.64 28.29
N ARG A 64 -11.59 -3.59 27.68
CA ARG A 64 -12.80 -2.94 28.19
C ARG A 64 -13.77 -2.67 27.05
N GLY A 65 -14.87 -3.41 27.05
CA GLY A 65 -15.90 -3.32 26.02
C GLY A 65 -16.68 -2.01 26.08
N ALA A 66 -16.94 -1.44 24.91
CA ALA A 66 -18.17 -0.74 24.59
C ALA A 66 -18.28 -0.57 23.07
N SER A 67 -19.48 -0.85 22.54
CA SER A 67 -19.95 -0.62 21.17
C SER A 67 -19.34 -1.46 20.05
N SER A 68 -19.78 -2.72 20.03
CA SER A 68 -20.13 -3.45 18.81
C SER A 68 -21.02 -2.59 17.89
N MET A 69 -20.42 -1.87 16.94
CA MET A 69 -21.08 -1.51 15.67
C MET A 69 -20.03 -1.37 14.56
N TYR A 70 -19.15 -2.34 14.47
CA TYR A 70 -18.33 -2.54 13.28
C TYR A 70 -18.89 -3.75 12.55
N ASN A 71 -19.87 -3.51 11.67
CA ASN A 71 -20.09 -4.39 10.54
C ASN A 71 -18.98 -4.14 9.51
N TYR A 72 -17.73 -4.29 9.96
CA TYR A 72 -16.61 -4.47 9.05
C TYR A 72 -16.75 -5.91 8.64
N SER A 73 -17.13 -6.15 7.38
CA SER A 73 -16.96 -7.44 6.75
C SER A 73 -15.51 -7.83 6.99
N VAL A 74 -15.29 -8.73 7.94
CA VAL A 74 -13.96 -9.20 8.31
C VAL A 74 -13.42 -9.81 7.03
N ALA A 75 -12.52 -9.10 6.34
CA ALA A 75 -11.74 -9.69 5.27
C ALA A 75 -11.10 -10.94 5.91
N PRO A 76 -11.33 -12.15 5.37
CA PRO A 76 -10.93 -13.36 6.05
C PRO A 76 -9.45 -13.27 6.37
N ASN A 77 -9.10 -13.43 7.64
CA ASN A 77 -7.72 -13.56 8.07
C ASN A 77 -7.17 -14.85 7.45
N TYR A 78 -6.61 -14.77 6.24
CA TYR A 78 -5.81 -15.84 5.67
C TYR A 78 -4.46 -15.82 6.39
N ALA A 79 -4.44 -16.40 7.60
CA ALA A 79 -3.25 -16.69 8.39
C ALA A 79 -2.41 -17.84 7.77
N GLY A 80 -2.30 -17.85 6.44
CA GLY A 80 -1.59 -18.85 5.65
C GLY A 80 -0.99 -18.17 4.44
N LYS A 81 0.19 -18.66 4.02
CA LYS A 81 0.87 -18.18 2.81
C LYS A 81 -0.14 -18.14 1.66
N PRO A 82 -0.35 -17.00 0.99
CA PRO A 82 -1.39 -16.87 -0.02
C PRO A 82 -1.10 -17.87 -1.15
N SER A 83 -2.04 -18.79 -1.39
CA SER A 83 -1.93 -19.71 -2.52
C SER A 83 -2.02 -18.93 -3.83
N PHE A 84 -1.33 -19.40 -4.87
CA PHE A 84 -1.27 -18.75 -6.19
C PHE A 84 -2.66 -18.38 -6.74
N LEU A 85 -3.66 -19.26 -6.53
CA LEU A 85 -5.04 -19.02 -6.96
C LEU A 85 -5.70 -17.87 -6.19
N THR A 86 -5.39 -17.71 -4.90
CA THR A 86 -5.88 -16.60 -4.09
C THR A 86 -5.31 -15.28 -4.59
N ILE A 87 -4.02 -15.25 -4.94
CA ILE A 87 -3.35 -14.07 -5.51
C ILE A 87 -3.97 -13.70 -6.86
N LEU A 88 -4.20 -14.67 -7.73
CA LEU A 88 -4.86 -14.45 -9.02
C LEU A 88 -6.27 -13.88 -8.85
N SER A 89 -7.07 -14.45 -7.95
CA SER A 89 -8.43 -13.97 -7.69
C SER A 89 -8.45 -12.51 -7.22
N TYR A 90 -7.47 -12.11 -6.40
CA TYR A 90 -7.36 -10.74 -5.90
C TYR A 90 -6.95 -9.76 -7.00
N SER A 91 -5.99 -10.17 -7.83
CA SER A 91 -5.55 -9.37 -8.99
C SER A 91 -6.69 -9.15 -9.99
N TYR A 92 -7.47 -10.19 -10.29
CA TYR A 92 -8.63 -10.11 -11.16
C TYR A 92 -9.69 -9.14 -10.60
N ASN A 93 -9.98 -9.24 -9.29
CA ASN A 93 -10.97 -8.38 -8.63
C ASN A 93 -10.52 -6.90 -8.59
N ALA A 94 -9.21 -6.65 -8.46
CA ALA A 94 -8.65 -5.29 -8.50
C ALA A 94 -8.80 -4.63 -9.90
N PHE A 95 -8.59 -5.38 -10.98
CA PHE A 95 -8.77 -4.88 -12.34
C PHE A 95 -10.25 -4.69 -12.72
N THR A 96 -11.15 -5.46 -12.10
CA THR A 96 -12.60 -5.36 -12.35
C THR A 96 -13.20 -4.07 -11.76
N LEU A 97 -12.69 -3.64 -10.59
CA LEU A 97 -13.18 -2.44 -9.89
C LEU A 97 -12.53 -1.13 -10.38
N ASN A 98 -11.32 -1.19 -10.96
CA ASN A 98 -10.62 -0.02 -11.50
C ASN A 98 -9.85 -0.37 -12.79
N PRO A 99 -10.50 -0.34 -13.97
CA PRO A 99 -9.89 -0.73 -15.24
C PRO A 99 -8.71 0.17 -15.65
N LEU A 100 -8.64 1.40 -15.14
CA LEU A 100 -7.50 2.31 -15.31
C LEU A 100 -6.18 1.75 -14.74
N LEU A 101 -6.23 0.83 -13.78
CA LEU A 101 -5.03 0.17 -13.23
C LEU A 101 -4.51 -0.97 -14.15
N ALA A 102 -5.33 -1.49 -15.05
CA ALA A 102 -4.89 -2.45 -16.05
C ALA A 102 -4.05 -1.78 -17.15
N VAL A 103 -4.31 -0.50 -17.44
CA VAL A 103 -3.64 0.29 -18.47
C VAL A 103 -2.12 0.32 -18.31
N PRO A 104 -1.53 0.69 -17.15
CA PRO A 104 -0.07 0.72 -17.00
C PRO A 104 0.58 -0.67 -17.10
N VAL A 105 -0.12 -1.75 -16.69
CA VAL A 105 0.37 -3.13 -16.80
C VAL A 105 0.42 -3.56 -18.26
N LEU A 106 -0.66 -3.33 -19.01
CA LEU A 106 -0.72 -3.64 -20.44
C LEU A 106 0.27 -2.80 -21.26
N ILE A 107 0.45 -1.51 -20.93
CA ILE A 107 1.45 -0.65 -21.56
C ILE A 107 2.86 -1.20 -21.29
N ARG A 108 3.18 -1.54 -20.04
CA ARG A 108 4.51 -2.07 -19.69
C ARG A 108 4.84 -3.37 -20.41
N ASP A 109 3.89 -4.30 -20.46
CA ASP A 109 4.08 -5.57 -21.16
C ASP A 109 4.22 -5.32 -22.66
N SER A 110 3.38 -4.45 -23.26
CA SER A 110 3.48 -4.09 -24.67
C SER A 110 4.84 -3.46 -25.04
N ILE A 111 5.41 -2.59 -24.20
CA ILE A 111 6.72 -1.97 -24.44
C ILE A 111 7.83 -3.04 -24.50
N SER A 112 7.75 -4.05 -23.63
CA SER A 112 8.71 -5.16 -23.62
C SER A 112 8.61 -6.02 -24.89
N TYR A 113 7.39 -6.23 -25.39
CA TYR A 113 7.16 -6.90 -26.69
C TYR A 113 7.61 -6.04 -27.88
N PHE A 114 7.40 -4.72 -27.86
CA PHE A 114 7.89 -3.82 -28.91
C PHE A 114 9.42 -3.77 -28.95
N GLN A 115 10.08 -3.73 -27.79
CA GLN A 115 11.54 -3.76 -27.70
C GLN A 115 12.11 -5.07 -28.26
N SER A 116 11.54 -6.21 -27.86
CA SER A 116 11.98 -7.51 -28.37
C SER A 116 11.72 -7.66 -29.88
N ALA A 117 10.57 -7.20 -30.38
CA ALA A 117 10.28 -7.19 -31.82
C ALA A 117 11.22 -6.26 -32.61
N PHE A 118 11.57 -5.10 -32.06
CA PHE A 118 12.53 -4.17 -32.66
C PHE A 118 13.93 -4.79 -32.76
N ILE A 119 14.41 -5.41 -31.67
CA ILE A 119 15.70 -6.13 -31.65
C ILE A 119 15.70 -7.25 -32.70
N PHE A 120 14.60 -8.01 -32.82
CA PHE A 120 14.45 -9.06 -33.82
C PHE A 120 14.55 -8.50 -35.26
N PHE A 121 13.84 -7.40 -35.56
CA PHE A 121 13.91 -6.76 -36.87
C PHE A 121 15.31 -6.23 -37.20
N VAL A 122 16.00 -5.61 -36.23
CA VAL A 122 17.38 -5.15 -36.41
C VAL A 122 18.32 -6.33 -36.66
N LEU A 123 18.16 -7.45 -35.96
CA LEU A 123 18.93 -8.67 -36.18
C LEU A 123 18.71 -9.24 -37.58
N VAL A 124 17.46 -9.37 -38.02
CA VAL A 124 17.12 -9.85 -39.38
C VAL A 124 17.69 -8.91 -40.44
N PHE A 125 17.58 -7.59 -40.24
CA PHE A 125 18.15 -6.60 -41.15
C PHE A 125 19.68 -6.70 -41.25
N LEU A 126 20.38 -6.84 -40.12
CA LEU A 126 21.84 -7.01 -40.09
C LEU A 126 22.27 -8.31 -40.78
N ILE A 127 21.59 -9.43 -40.50
CA ILE A 127 21.86 -10.71 -41.15
C ILE A 127 21.65 -10.59 -42.66
N ASN A 128 20.57 -9.96 -43.10
CA ASN A 128 20.28 -9.76 -44.51
C ASN A 128 21.31 -8.85 -45.19
N SER A 129 21.73 -7.76 -44.52
CA SER A 129 22.79 -6.88 -44.99
C SER A 129 24.11 -7.62 -45.14
N LEU A 130 24.50 -8.42 -44.14
CA LEU A 130 25.71 -9.26 -44.18
C LEU A 130 25.66 -10.30 -45.30
N ALA A 131 24.50 -10.93 -45.52
CA ALA A 131 24.29 -11.89 -46.59
C ALA A 131 24.30 -11.25 -47.99
N SER A 132 23.96 -9.96 -48.11
CA SER A 132 24.01 -9.22 -49.38
C SER A 132 25.40 -8.64 -49.72
N LEU A 133 26.31 -8.63 -48.75
CA LEU A 133 27.67 -8.07 -48.86
C LEU A 133 28.76 -9.14 -49.12
N GLY A 134 28.43 -10.42 -49.00
CA GLY A 134 29.28 -11.55 -49.39
C GLY A 134 28.82 -12.16 -50.71
#